data_AF-A0A4U2D540-F1
#
_entry.id   AF-A0A4U2D540-F1
#
_cell.length_a   1.000
_cell.length_b   1.000
_cell.length_c   1.000
_cell.angle_alpha   90.00
_cell.angle_beta   90.00
_cell.angle_gamma   90.00
#
_symmetry.space_group_name_H-M   'P 1'
#
loop_
_entity.id
_entity.type
_entity.pdbx_description
1 polymer ?
#
loop_
_entity_poly.entity_id
_entity_poly.type
_entity_poly.pdbx_seq_one_letter_code
_entity_poly.pdbx_strand_id
1 'polypeptide(L)'
;VQMIKEQTEAMSRPYLIVQPVVRPHTPFLYLKIYNSGKTPALNVKLELDKDFYQFDEPDKNLKAASAFSSTFDSFAPNQELFFALGQGWFI
;
A
#
# COMPACT_ATOMS: atom_id res chain seq x y z
N VAL A 1 -13.64 32.23 -7.11
CA VAL A 1 -12.21 31.83 -7.19
C VAL A 1 -11.87 30.74 -6.17
N GLN A 2 -12.27 30.88 -4.90
CA GLN A 2 -11.98 29.91 -3.83
C GLN A 2 -12.56 28.50 -4.07
N MET A 3 -13.84 28.39 -4.47
CA MET A 3 -14.47 27.11 -4.82
C MET A 3 -13.78 26.35 -5.95
N ILE A 4 -13.28 27.05 -6.98
CA ILE A 4 -12.59 26.40 -8.11
C ILE A 4 -11.24 25.82 -7.65
N LYS A 5 -10.54 26.52 -6.75
CA LYS A 5 -9.27 26.06 -6.18
C LYS A 5 -9.47 24.81 -5.33
N GLU A 6 -10.46 24.80 -4.44
CA GLU A 6 -10.80 23.64 -3.61
C GLU A 6 -11.22 22.42 -4.45
N GLN A 7 -12.04 22.64 -5.50
CA GLN A 7 -12.39 21.57 -6.43
C GLN A 7 -11.17 21.02 -7.18
N THR A 8 -10.25 21.90 -7.61
CA THR A 8 -9.03 21.49 -8.31
C THR A 8 -8.12 20.68 -7.39
N GLU A 9 -7.89 21.15 -6.17
CA GLU A 9 -7.07 20.45 -5.16
C GLU A 9 -7.68 19.10 -4.76
N ALA A 10 -9.00 19.02 -4.64
CA ALA A 10 -9.70 17.77 -4.34
C ALA A 10 -9.53 16.75 -5.49
N MET A 11 -9.59 17.20 -6.74
CA MET A 11 -9.40 16.34 -7.91
C MET A 11 -7.94 15.93 -8.14
N SER A 12 -6.98 16.76 -7.70
CA SER A 12 -5.55 16.49 -7.86
C SER A 12 -4.91 15.78 -6.68
N ARG A 13 -5.66 15.51 -5.61
CA ARG A 13 -5.12 14.85 -4.41
C ARG A 13 -4.84 13.37 -4.70
N PRO A 14 -3.61 12.88 -4.43
CA PRO A 14 -3.34 11.45 -4.45
C PRO A 14 -3.99 10.76 -3.26
N TYR A 15 -4.45 9.52 -3.44
CA TYR A 15 -5.08 8.73 -2.38
C TYR A 15 -4.42 7.36 -2.31
N LEU A 16 -3.66 7.10 -1.25
CA LEU A 16 -3.10 5.79 -0.99
C LEU A 16 -4.01 5.01 -0.05
N ILE A 17 -4.38 3.81 -0.46
CA ILE A 17 -5.16 2.87 0.32
C ILE A 17 -4.23 1.73 0.74
N VAL A 18 -4.22 1.45 2.04
CA VAL A 18 -3.48 0.36 2.67
C VAL A 18 -4.51 -0.55 3.33
N GLN A 19 -4.62 -1.78 2.85
CA GLN A 19 -5.63 -2.70 3.37
C GLN A 19 -5.19 -4.16 3.28
N PRO A 20 -5.59 -5.01 4.24
CA PRO A 20 -5.52 -6.45 4.06
C PRO A 20 -6.54 -6.90 3.02
N VAL A 21 -6.16 -7.84 2.16
CA VAL A 21 -7.05 -8.47 1.18
C VAL A 21 -6.82 -9.98 1.19
N VAL A 22 -7.91 -10.75 1.16
CA VAL A 22 -7.85 -12.18 0.88
C VAL A 22 -8.04 -12.35 -0.63
N ARG A 23 -7.07 -12.98 -1.29
CA ARG A 23 -7.18 -13.22 -2.74
C ARG A 23 -8.20 -14.34 -2.99
N PRO A 24 -9.20 -14.13 -3.87
CA PRO A 24 -10.15 -15.17 -4.24
C PRO A 24 -9.43 -16.45 -4.67
N HIS A 25 -9.96 -17.60 -4.25
CA HIS A 25 -9.43 -18.93 -4.57
C HIS A 25 -8.00 -19.23 -4.10
N THR A 26 -7.47 -18.43 -3.16
CA THR A 26 -6.20 -18.72 -2.49
C THR A 26 -6.37 -18.63 -0.98
N PRO A 27 -5.67 -19.48 -0.19
CA PRO A 27 -5.75 -19.44 1.27
C PRO A 27 -4.83 -18.37 1.88
N PHE A 28 -4.60 -17.26 1.19
CA PHE A 28 -3.58 -16.28 1.55
C PHE A 28 -4.16 -14.90 1.81
N LEU A 29 -3.73 -14.33 2.94
CA LEU A 29 -3.93 -12.94 3.29
C LEU A 29 -2.75 -12.11 2.77
N TYR A 30 -3.06 -11.01 2.08
CA TYR A 30 -2.06 -10.07 1.56
C TYR A 30 -2.30 -8.68 2.15
N LEU A 31 -1.22 -7.92 2.33
CA LEU A 31 -1.29 -6.47 2.43
C LEU A 31 -1.27 -5.90 1.01
N LYS A 32 -2.31 -5.17 0.64
CA LYS A 32 -2.40 -4.42 -0.60
C LYS A 32 -2.21 -2.94 -0.29
N ILE A 33 -1.27 -2.31 -0.98
CA ILE A 33 -1.07 -0.85 -0.96
C ILE A 33 -1.24 -0.36 -2.38
N TYR A 34 -2.16 0.57 -2.62
CA TYR A 34 -2.39 1.08 -3.97
C TYR A 34 -2.83 2.54 -3.97
N ASN A 35 -2.57 3.23 -5.08
CA ASN A 35 -3.05 4.59 -5.28
C ASN A 35 -4.39 4.58 -6.02
N SER A 36 -5.46 4.88 -5.30
CA SER A 36 -6.81 5.03 -5.86
C SER A 36 -7.10 6.43 -6.38
N GLY A 37 -6.18 7.37 -6.19
CA GLY A 37 -6.28 8.73 -6.70
C GLY A 37 -6.04 8.81 -8.21
N LYS A 38 -6.36 9.96 -8.80
CA LYS A 38 -6.14 10.23 -10.23
C LYS A 38 -4.75 10.81 -10.53
N THR A 39 -3.97 11.10 -9.50
CA THR A 39 -2.63 11.71 -9.59
C THR A 39 -1.59 10.88 -8.85
N PRO A 40 -0.32 10.94 -9.25
CA PRO A 40 0.75 10.24 -8.55
C PRO A 40 0.96 10.81 -7.14
N ALA A 41 1.22 9.92 -6.17
CA ALA A 41 1.74 10.33 -4.87
C ALA A 41 3.27 10.45 -4.99
N LEU A 42 3.82 11.61 -4.67
CA LEU A 42 5.26 11.89 -4.79
C LEU A 42 5.94 11.78 -3.43
N ASN A 43 7.21 11.39 -3.42
CA ASN A 43 8.05 11.28 -2.22
C ASN A 43 7.40 10.45 -1.11
N VAL A 44 6.82 9.31 -1.48
CA VAL A 44 6.11 8.43 -0.55
C VAL A 44 7.11 7.64 0.27
N LYS A 45 7.00 7.73 1.60
CA LYS A 45 7.74 6.88 2.53
C LYS A 45 6.75 5.99 3.27
N LEU A 46 6.96 4.68 3.22
CA LEU A 46 6.20 3.70 3.99
C LEU A 46 7.11 3.13 5.07
N GLU A 47 6.59 2.91 6.27
CA GLU A 47 7.34 2.36 7.39
C GLU A 47 6.44 1.37 8.14
N LEU A 48 7.05 0.32 8.71
CA LEU A 48 6.41 -0.57 9.66
C LEU A 48 7.00 -0.33 11.04
N ASP A 49 6.13 -0.05 12.01
CA ASP A 49 6.54 0.18 13.40
C ASP A 49 7.14 -1.10 14.01
N LYS A 50 6.52 -2.25 13.73
CA LYS A 50 6.91 -3.57 14.25
C LYS A 50 7.43 -4.49 13.15
N ASP A 51 8.24 -5.46 13.57
CA ASP A 51 8.61 -6.58 12.70
C ASP A 51 7.38 -7.40 12.35
N PHE A 52 7.31 -7.85 11.09
CA PHE A 52 6.24 -8.71 10.61
C PHE A 52 6.85 -9.84 9.79
N TYR A 53 6.92 -11.03 10.37
CA TYR A 53 7.49 -12.22 9.74
C TYR A 53 6.40 -12.93 8.94
N GLN A 54 6.52 -12.89 7.61
CA GLN A 54 5.55 -13.49 6.71
C GLN A 54 5.47 -15.00 6.95
N PHE A 55 4.25 -15.54 7.10
CA PHE A 55 4.01 -16.97 7.35
C PHE A 55 4.77 -17.54 8.56
N ASP A 56 5.15 -16.70 9.53
CA ASP A 56 6.01 -17.08 10.67
C ASP A 56 7.43 -17.54 10.25
N GLU A 57 7.90 -17.12 9.07
CA GLU A 57 9.26 -17.40 8.58
C GLU A 57 10.24 -16.32 9.08
N PRO A 58 11.26 -16.67 9.89
CA PRO A 58 12.16 -15.69 10.54
C PRO A 58 13.00 -14.85 9.56
N ASP A 59 13.26 -15.36 8.37
CA ASP A 59 14.03 -14.70 7.30
C ASP A 59 13.16 -13.80 6.40
N LYS A 60 11.83 -13.88 6.52
CA LYS A 60 10.87 -13.09 5.73
C LYS A 60 10.24 -11.96 6.54
N ASN A 61 11.06 -11.11 7.13
CA ASN A 61 10.57 -9.89 7.77
C ASN A 61 10.18 -8.84 6.71
N LEU A 62 8.89 -8.54 6.64
CA LEU A 62 8.32 -7.55 5.72
C LEU A 62 8.91 -6.15 5.93
N LYS A 63 9.28 -5.79 7.17
CA LYS A 63 9.88 -4.50 7.49
C LYS A 63 11.22 -4.27 6.78
N ALA A 64 11.93 -5.34 6.43
CA ALA A 64 13.19 -5.26 5.69
C ALA A 64 13.00 -5.10 4.17
N ALA A 65 11.77 -5.19 3.65
CA ALA A 65 11.53 -5.01 2.22
C ALA A 65 11.86 -3.57 1.79
N SER A 66 12.35 -3.41 0.56
CA SER A 66 12.71 -2.10 0.00
C SER A 66 11.56 -1.09 0.09
N ALA A 67 10.33 -1.56 -0.10
CA ALA A 67 9.13 -0.73 0.02
C ALA A 67 8.93 -0.05 1.38
N PHE A 68 9.51 -0.58 2.47
CA PHE A 68 9.41 -0.02 3.83
C PHE A 68 10.73 0.57 4.34
N SER A 69 11.78 0.56 3.50
CA SER A 69 13.12 1.07 3.85
C SER A 69 13.61 2.17 2.92
N SER A 70 13.02 2.32 1.73
CA SER A 70 13.31 3.41 0.79
C SER A 70 12.10 4.31 0.54
N THR A 71 12.37 5.50 0.02
CA THR A 71 11.33 6.43 -0.43
C THR A 71 11.04 6.17 -1.91
N PHE A 72 9.77 6.22 -2.30
CA PHE A 72 9.36 6.22 -3.69
C PHE A 72 9.31 7.65 -4.20
N ASP A 73 10.03 7.94 -5.28
CA ASP A 73 9.95 9.25 -5.93
C ASP A 73 8.52 9.52 -6.44
N SER A 74 7.89 8.47 -6.98
CA SER A 74 6.51 8.52 -7.49
C SER A 74 5.81 7.17 -7.33
N PHE A 75 4.55 7.23 -6.90
CA PHE A 75 3.63 6.12 -6.80
C PHE A 75 2.39 6.42 -7.66
N ALA A 76 2.38 5.89 -8.88
CA ALA A 76 1.44 6.27 -9.93
C ALA A 76 -0.01 5.86 -9.63
N PRO A 77 -1.01 6.50 -10.25
CA PRO A 77 -2.41 6.06 -10.19
C PRO A 77 -2.54 4.58 -10.57
N ASN A 78 -3.32 3.82 -9.80
CA ASN A 78 -3.53 2.38 -9.94
C ASN A 78 -2.26 1.51 -9.78
N GLN A 79 -1.11 2.08 -9.42
CA GLN A 79 0.03 1.28 -9.03
C GLN A 79 -0.30 0.52 -7.75
N GLU A 80 0.12 -0.74 -7.67
CA GLU A 80 -0.20 -1.62 -6.55
C GLU A 80 1.06 -2.32 -6.06
N LEU A 81 1.17 -2.47 -4.74
CA LEU A 81 2.10 -3.35 -4.07
C LEU A 81 1.31 -4.43 -3.34
N PHE A 82 1.82 -5.65 -3.40
CA PHE A 82 1.27 -6.81 -2.70
C PHE A 82 2.35 -7.47 -1.87
N PHE A 83 2.07 -7.67 -0.60
CA PHE A 83 2.93 -8.41 0.31
C PHE A 83 2.13 -9.54 0.93
N ALA A 84 2.63 -10.77 0.82
CA ALA A 84 2.01 -11.88 1.52
C ALA A 84 2.14 -11.65 3.03
N LEU A 85 1.09 -11.94 3.79
CA LEU A 85 1.10 -11.84 5.24
C LEU A 85 1.12 -13.22 5.87
N GLY A 86 0.15 -14.06 5.52
CA GLY A 86 -0.04 -15.36 6.15
C GLY A 86 -1.20 -16.13 5.51
N GLN A 87 -1.62 -17.21 6.17
CA GLN A 87 -2.84 -17.92 5.80
C GLN A 87 -4.07 -17.10 6.19
N GLY A 88 -5.08 -17.08 5.31
CA GLY A 88 -6.35 -16.42 5.56
C GLY A 88 -7.45 -16.99 4.67
N TRP A 89 -8.64 -17.12 5.23
CA TRP A 89 -9.84 -17.62 4.55
C TRP A 89 -11.03 -16.72 4.86
N PHE A 90 -11.91 -16.54 3.88
CA PHE A 90 -13.26 -16.07 4.15
C PHE A 90 -14.04 -17.25 4.75
N ILE A 91 -14.57 -17.06 5.95
CA ILE A 91 -15.52 -17.99 6.58
C ILE A 91 -16.91 -17.64 6.09
#